data_AF-A0AAW1JDV5-F1
#
_entry.id   AF-A0AAW1JDV5-F1
#
_cell.length_a   1.000
_cell.length_b   1.000
_cell.length_c   1.000
_cell.angle_alpha   90.00
_cell.angle_beta   90.00
_cell.angle_gamma   90.00
#
_symmetry.space_group_name_H-M   'P 1'
#
loop_
_entity.id
_entity.type
_entity.pdbx_description
1 polymer ?
#
loop_
_entity_poly.entity_id
_entity_poly.type
_entity_poly.pdbx_seq_one_letter_code
_entity_poly.pdbx_strand_id
1 'polypeptide(L)'
;MRKLAEELRFDIICIQEPYTYQGSIPGMPIDARTVMYGDRPKTATVIFNRGITATKLDHLSDSHSVVIEIHTHIGRWVLLNQYYQFEDPINLHLRKTRMVFLMYSDVPVVLMADANAKSGPSICTFEKLGWSS
;
A
#
# COMPACT_ATOMS: atom_id res chain seq x y z
N MET A 1 6.88 6.92 -15.66
CA MET A 1 5.90 6.01 -15.02
C MET A 1 5.05 5.27 -16.04
N ARG A 2 4.21 5.93 -16.85
CA ARG A 2 3.36 5.26 -17.85
C ARG A 2 4.10 4.28 -18.77
N LYS A 3 5.14 4.75 -19.47
CA LYS A 3 5.93 3.91 -20.38
C LYS A 3 6.51 2.66 -19.69
N LEU A 4 7.01 2.83 -18.46
CA LEU A 4 7.55 1.73 -17.65
C LEU A 4 6.46 0.73 -17.23
N ALA A 5 5.27 1.22 -16.85
CA ALA A 5 4.14 0.38 -16.47
C ALA A 5 3.61 -0.45 -17.65
N GLU A 6 3.58 0.14 -18.84
CA GLU A 6 3.18 -0.53 -20.08
C GLU A 6 4.25 -1.55 -20.53
N GLU A 7 5.54 -1.20 -20.47
CA GLU A 7 6.65 -2.09 -20.86
C GLU A 7 6.81 -3.29 -19.92
N LEU A 8 6.71 -3.07 -18.60
CA LEU A 8 6.88 -4.12 -17.60
C LEU A 8 5.56 -4.82 -17.22
N ARG A 9 4.44 -4.39 -17.79
CA ARG A 9 3.09 -4.93 -17.56
C ARG A 9 2.73 -5.03 -16.08
N PHE A 10 2.94 -3.94 -15.33
CA PHE A 10 2.57 -3.92 -13.92
C PHE A 10 1.06 -3.86 -13.74
N ASP A 11 0.52 -4.73 -12.88
CA ASP A 11 -0.90 -4.70 -12.50
C ASP A 11 -1.19 -3.60 -11.47
N ILE A 12 -0.28 -3.42 -10.51
CA ILE A 12 -0.39 -2.49 -9.37
C ILE A 12 0.96 -1.85 -9.10
N ILE A 13 0.97 -0.54 -8.82
CA ILE A 13 2.15 0.21 -8.38
C ILE A 13 1.83 0.92 -7.06
N CYS A 14 2.72 0.77 -6.08
CA CYS A 14 2.70 1.56 -4.85
C CYS A 14 3.68 2.72 -4.98
N ILE A 15 3.22 3.93 -4.71
CA ILE A 15 3.98 5.17 -4.82
C ILE A 15 4.00 5.82 -3.44
N GLN A 16 5.19 6.19 -2.98
CA GLN A 16 5.39 7.06 -1.82
C GLN A 16 5.74 8.48 -2.29
N GLU A 17 5.27 9.48 -1.56
CA GLU A 17 5.33 10.91 -1.88
C GLU A 17 4.89 11.25 -3.32
N PRO A 18 3.67 10.87 -3.73
CA PRO A 18 3.21 11.12 -5.10
C PRO A 18 3.09 12.63 -5.38
N TYR A 19 3.54 13.05 -6.57
CA TYR A 19 3.15 14.35 -7.12
C TYR A 19 1.68 14.28 -7.53
N THR A 20 0.81 14.96 -6.78
CA THR A 20 -0.63 15.01 -7.06
C THR A 20 -1.03 16.37 -7.62
N TYR A 21 -1.85 16.36 -8.66
CA TYR A 21 -2.49 17.55 -9.21
C TYR A 21 -3.99 17.29 -9.39
N GLN A 22 -4.83 18.14 -8.81
CA GLN A 22 -6.29 18.04 -8.85
C GLN A 22 -6.82 16.64 -8.46
N GLY A 23 -6.27 16.04 -7.40
CA GLY A 23 -6.72 14.73 -6.90
C GLY A 23 -6.31 13.52 -7.76
N SER A 24 -5.41 13.71 -8.73
CA SER A 24 -4.88 12.65 -9.59
C SER A 24 -3.36 12.67 -9.63
N ILE A 25 -2.75 11.58 -10.11
CA ILE A 25 -1.31 11.52 -10.39
C ILE A 25 -1.12 11.78 -11.88
N PRO A 26 -0.50 12.90 -12.28
CA PRO A 26 -0.29 13.23 -13.68
C PRO A 26 0.50 12.17 -14.43
N GLY A 27 0.12 11.97 -15.69
CA GLY A 27 0.80 11.01 -16.57
C GLY A 27 0.45 9.55 -16.30
N MET A 28 -0.58 9.25 -15.50
CA MET A 28 -1.19 7.91 -15.46
C MET A 28 -2.16 7.70 -16.64
N PRO A 29 -2.30 6.47 -17.16
CA PRO A 29 -3.35 6.13 -18.11
C PRO A 29 -4.74 6.47 -17.57
N ILE A 30 -5.66 6.87 -18.46
CA ILE A 30 -7.03 7.29 -18.09
C ILE A 30 -7.80 6.16 -17.40
N ASP A 31 -7.48 4.91 -17.74
CA ASP A 31 -8.14 3.73 -17.20
C ASP A 31 -7.45 3.14 -15.95
N ALA A 32 -6.33 3.74 -15.53
CA ALA A 32 -5.71 3.38 -14.27
C ALA A 32 -6.54 3.97 -13.11
N ARG A 33 -6.84 3.12 -12.12
CA ARG A 33 -7.52 3.55 -10.90
C ARG A 33 -6.48 3.95 -9.87
N THR A 34 -6.59 5.17 -9.37
CA THR A 34 -5.70 5.67 -8.31
C THR A 34 -6.44 5.65 -6.98
N VAL A 35 -5.82 5.06 -5.96
CA VAL A 35 -6.34 4.99 -4.60
C VAL A 35 -5.45 5.81 -3.69
N MET A 36 -6.02 6.83 -3.06
CA MET A 36 -5.37 7.79 -2.17
C MET A 36 -6.31 8.13 -1.01
N TYR A 37 -5.75 8.77 0.03
CA TYR A 37 -6.51 9.25 1.18
C TYR A 37 -6.13 10.69 1.53
N GLY A 38 -7.14 11.53 1.72
CA GLY A 38 -6.98 12.95 2.03
C GLY A 38 -6.53 13.82 0.86
N ASP A 39 -6.44 15.13 1.10
CA ASP A 39 -6.11 16.14 0.08
C ASP A 39 -4.62 16.19 -0.29
N ARG A 40 -3.76 15.77 0.65
CA ARG A 40 -2.30 15.74 0.51
C ARG A 40 -1.74 14.35 0.84
N PRO A 41 -1.98 13.36 -0.02
CA PRO A 41 -1.55 11.99 0.25
C PRO A 41 -0.02 11.87 0.14
N LYS A 42 0.59 11.22 1.14
CA LYS A 42 1.99 10.78 1.11
C LYS A 42 2.15 9.39 0.51
N THR A 43 1.05 8.71 0.21
CA THR A 43 1.05 7.41 -0.47
C THR A 43 -0.08 7.35 -1.48
N ALA A 44 0.17 6.70 -2.61
CA ALA A 44 -0.85 6.36 -3.57
C ALA A 44 -0.64 4.96 -4.13
N THR A 45 -1.73 4.26 -4.42
CA THR A 45 -1.69 2.98 -5.12
C THR A 45 -2.38 3.14 -6.47
N VAL A 46 -1.69 2.81 -7.55
CA VAL A 46 -2.23 2.86 -8.92
C VAL A 46 -2.47 1.44 -9.40
N ILE A 47 -3.66 1.17 -9.90
CA ILE A 47 -4.10 -0.15 -10.36
C ILE A 47 -4.44 -0.05 -11.85
N PHE A 48 -3.66 -0.75 -12.68
CA PHE A 48 -3.78 -0.76 -14.14
C PHE A 48 -4.70 -1.89 -14.61
N ASN A 49 -4.67 -3.03 -13.92
CA ASN A 49 -5.44 -4.19 -14.32
C ASN A 49 -6.92 -4.06 -13.90
N ARG A 50 -7.83 -4.05 -14.89
CA ARG A 50 -9.28 -3.95 -14.69
C ARG A 50 -9.92 -5.22 -14.13
N GLY A 51 -9.26 -6.37 -14.27
CA GLY A 51 -9.68 -7.64 -13.67
C GLY A 51 -9.45 -7.71 -12.16
N ILE A 52 -8.75 -6.73 -11.59
CA ILE A 52 -8.56 -6.62 -10.14
C ILE A 52 -9.71 -5.80 -9.55
N THR A 53 -10.41 -6.33 -8.56
CA THR A 53 -11.33 -5.53 -7.74
C THR A 53 -10.56 -5.02 -6.53
N ALA A 54 -10.72 -3.73 -6.21
CA ALA A 54 -9.98 -3.09 -5.14
C ALA A 54 -10.92 -2.23 -4.30
N THR A 55 -10.90 -2.47 -2.99
CA THR A 55 -11.72 -1.76 -2.01
C THR A 55 -10.81 -1.03 -1.05
N LYS A 56 -10.87 0.31 -1.04
CA LYS A 56 -10.15 1.11 -0.04
C LYS A 56 -10.81 0.96 1.32
N LEU A 57 -10.03 0.66 2.35
CA LEU A 57 -10.49 0.57 3.73
C LEU A 57 -10.24 1.92 4.41
N ASP A 58 -11.19 2.85 4.27
CA ASP A 58 -11.04 4.24 4.75
C ASP A 58 -10.77 4.32 6.25
N HIS A 59 -11.40 3.47 7.06
CA HIS A 59 -11.19 3.43 8.51
C HIS A 59 -9.77 3.01 8.93
N LEU A 60 -8.98 2.44 8.02
CA LEU A 60 -7.58 2.05 8.26
C LEU A 60 -6.58 2.95 7.53
N SER A 61 -7.06 3.76 6.58
CA SER A 61 -6.25 4.60 5.72
C SER A 61 -6.13 6.02 6.30
N ASP A 62 -5.00 6.67 6.02
CA ASP A 62 -4.77 8.08 6.33
C ASP A 62 -3.84 8.71 5.29
N SER A 63 -3.40 9.95 5.51
CA SER A 63 -2.48 10.62 4.58
C SER A 63 -1.15 9.89 4.39
N HIS A 64 -0.70 9.06 5.34
CA HIS A 64 0.58 8.34 5.29
C HIS A 64 0.45 6.88 4.89
N SER A 65 -0.79 6.39 4.73
CA SER A 65 -1.02 4.99 4.46
C SER A 65 -2.35 4.73 3.77
N VAL A 66 -2.32 3.87 2.76
CA VAL A 66 -3.51 3.42 2.05
C VAL A 66 -3.61 1.90 2.22
N VAL A 67 -4.74 1.45 2.75
CA VAL A 67 -5.05 0.02 2.93
C VAL A 67 -6.13 -0.38 1.94
N ILE A 68 -5.84 -1.40 1.14
CA ILE A 68 -6.70 -1.86 0.05
C ILE A 68 -6.91 -3.35 0.19
N GLU A 69 -8.17 -3.78 0.21
CA GLU A 69 -8.50 -5.18 -0.02
C GLU A 69 -8.54 -5.42 -1.54
N ILE A 70 -7.74 -6.38 -2.00
CA ILE A 70 -7.58 -6.73 -3.41
C ILE A 70 -8.22 -8.10 -3.62
N HIS A 71 -9.11 -8.17 -4.59
CA HIS A 71 -9.73 -9.41 -5.05
C HIS A 71 -9.34 -9.67 -6.49
N THR A 72 -8.87 -10.88 -6.76
CA THR A 72 -8.54 -11.34 -8.11
C THR A 72 -9.12 -12.75 -8.30
N HIS A 73 -8.98 -13.30 -9.51
CA HIS A 73 -9.42 -14.67 -9.81
C HIS A 73 -8.70 -15.75 -8.99
N ILE A 74 -7.51 -15.46 -8.43
CA ILE A 74 -6.74 -16.41 -7.61
C ILE A 74 -7.00 -16.24 -6.10
N GLY A 75 -7.78 -15.24 -5.67
CA GLY A 75 -8.13 -15.07 -4.25
C GLY A 75 -8.20 -13.63 -3.76
N ARG A 76 -7.89 -13.46 -2.47
CA ARG A 76 -8.00 -12.21 -1.72
C ARG A 76 -6.68 -11.86 -1.03
N TRP A 77 -6.29 -10.59 -1.09
CA TRP A 77 -5.11 -10.02 -0.44
C TRP A 77 -5.44 -8.70 0.22
N VAL A 78 -4.62 -8.30 1.19
CA VAL A 78 -4.60 -6.93 1.68
C VAL A 78 -3.28 -6.29 1.28
N LEU A 79 -3.35 -5.14 0.63
CA LEU A 79 -2.21 -4.30 0.32
C LEU A 79 -2.18 -3.11 1.26
N LEU A 80 -1.08 -2.99 1.99
CA LEU A 80 -0.79 -1.88 2.88
C LEU A 80 0.37 -1.09 2.28
N ASN A 81 0.08 0.08 1.70
CA ASN A 81 1.09 1.02 1.20
C ASN A 81 1.32 2.10 2.26
N GLN A 82 2.55 2.27 2.75
CA GLN A 82 2.89 3.21 3.82
C GLN A 82 4.10 4.07 3.49
N TYR A 83 4.09 5.30 4.01
CA TYR A 83 5.25 6.20 4.02
C TYR A 83 5.53 6.62 5.45
N TYR A 84 6.73 6.29 5.95
CA TYR A 84 7.12 6.62 7.31
C TYR A 84 7.82 7.96 7.25
N GLN A 85 7.13 9.02 7.67
CA GLN A 85 7.71 10.36 7.64
C GLN A 85 8.85 10.42 8.65
N PHE A 86 10.01 10.88 8.21
CA PHE A 86 11.24 10.88 9.02
C PHE A 86 11.09 11.66 10.35
N GLU A 87 10.30 12.72 10.35
CA GLU A 87 10.07 13.57 11.52
C GLU A 87 9.08 12.95 12.54
N ASP A 88 8.32 11.92 12.13
CA ASP A 88 7.31 11.30 12.97
C ASP A 88 7.86 10.09 13.74
N PRO A 89 7.39 9.84 14.98
CA PRO A 89 7.73 8.63 15.70
C PRO A 89 7.30 7.36 14.94
N ILE A 90 8.27 6.54 14.54
CA ILE A 90 8.04 5.27 13.80
C ILE A 90 7.01 4.35 14.46
N ASN A 91 6.88 4.41 15.79
CA ASN A 91 5.92 3.63 16.57
C ASN A 91 4.47 3.86 16.14
N LEU A 92 4.12 5.05 15.64
CA LEU A 92 2.78 5.33 15.14
C LEU A 92 2.48 4.50 13.89
N HIS A 93 3.42 4.45 12.95
CA HIS A 93 3.29 3.66 11.73
C HIS A 93 3.28 2.15 12.02
N LEU A 94 4.17 1.68 12.91
CA LEU A 94 4.24 0.26 13.31
C LEU A 94 2.97 -0.24 14.01
N ARG A 95 2.34 0.60 14.85
CA ARG A 95 1.05 0.25 15.49
C ARG A 95 -0.02 -0.02 14.45
N LYS A 96 -0.11 0.82 13.41
CA LYS A 96 -1.04 0.61 12.30
C LYS A 96 -0.74 -0.68 11.55
N THR A 97 0.52 -0.91 11.20
CA THR A 97 0.93 -2.16 10.55
C THR A 97 0.49 -3.36 11.37
N ARG A 98 0.83 -3.40 12.67
CA ARG A 98 0.41 -4.48 13.57
C ARG A 98 -1.11 -4.69 13.60
N MET A 99 -1.88 -3.60 13.68
CA MET A 99 -3.34 -3.66 13.68
C MET A 99 -3.88 -4.31 12.40
N VAL A 100 -3.39 -3.91 11.22
CA VAL A 100 -3.78 -4.50 9.93
C VAL A 100 -3.47 -5.99 9.89
N PHE A 101 -2.26 -6.39 10.30
CA PHE A 101 -1.87 -7.81 10.34
C PHE A 101 -2.72 -8.64 11.31
N LEU A 102 -3.17 -8.07 12.42
CA LEU A 102 -4.06 -8.76 13.36
C LEU A 102 -5.47 -8.92 12.80
N MET A 103 -6.04 -7.86 12.21
CA MET A 103 -7.39 -7.90 11.65
C MET A 103 -7.50 -8.82 10.42
N TYR A 104 -6.43 -8.95 9.65
CA TYR A 104 -6.36 -9.76 8.44
C TYR A 104 -5.43 -10.97 8.62
N SER A 105 -5.43 -11.59 9.79
CA SER A 105 -4.54 -12.72 10.12
C SER A 105 -4.79 -13.99 9.28
N ASP A 106 -5.97 -14.09 8.66
CA ASP A 106 -6.39 -15.16 7.75
C ASP A 106 -6.14 -14.83 6.26
N VAL A 107 -5.72 -13.61 5.94
CA VAL A 107 -5.52 -13.14 4.57
C VAL A 107 -4.05 -12.75 4.35
N PRO A 108 -3.44 -13.10 3.20
CA PRO A 108 -2.10 -12.62 2.91
C PRO A 108 -2.06 -11.08 2.83
N VAL A 109 -1.15 -10.48 3.62
CA VAL A 109 -0.91 -9.04 3.64
C VAL A 109 0.40 -8.73 2.92
N VAL A 110 0.36 -7.82 1.95
CA VAL A 110 1.54 -7.25 1.29
C VAL A 110 1.77 -5.85 1.85
N LEU A 111 2.91 -5.65 2.50
CA LEU A 111 3.35 -4.35 3.00
C LEU A 111 4.37 -3.74 2.03
N MET A 112 4.05 -2.58 1.49
CA MET A 112 4.98 -1.74 0.74
C MET A 112 5.24 -0.48 1.55
N ALA A 113 6.45 -0.31 2.03
CA ALA A 113 6.79 0.83 2.89
C ALA A 113 8.12 1.47 2.48
N ASP A 114 8.11 2.80 2.38
CA ASP A 114 9.34 3.57 2.57
C ASP A 114 9.47 3.85 4.06
N ALA A 115 10.35 3.09 4.71
CA ALA A 115 10.51 3.13 6.15
C ALA A 115 11.41 4.28 6.62
N ASN A 116 12.13 4.96 5.71
CA ASN A 116 13.19 5.93 6.05
C ASN A 116 14.16 5.43 7.14
N ALA A 117 14.34 4.11 7.24
CA ALA A 117 15.12 3.43 8.25
C ALA A 117 16.13 2.51 7.59
N LYS A 118 17.33 2.42 8.17
CA LYS A 118 18.38 1.51 7.71
C LYS A 118 18.39 0.29 8.63
N SER A 119 18.34 -0.90 8.04
CA SER A 119 18.59 -2.15 8.74
C SER A 119 19.67 -2.93 7.99
N GLY A 120 20.44 -3.76 8.70
CA GLY A 120 21.30 -4.76 8.05
C GLY A 120 20.44 -5.77 7.28
N PRO A 121 21.03 -6.61 6.41
CA PRO A 121 20.30 -7.62 5.63
C PRO A 121 19.71 -8.67 6.57
N SER A 122 18.55 -8.34 7.11
CA SER A 122 17.65 -9.21 7.84
C SER A 122 16.53 -9.42 6.84
N ILE A 123 16.38 -10.63 6.31
CA ILE A 123 15.15 -10.99 5.62
C ILE A 123 14.04 -10.77 6.66
N CYS A 124 13.27 -9.69 6.54
CA CYS A 124 12.06 -9.46 7.33
C CYS A 124 11.00 -10.45 6.87
N THR A 125 11.19 -11.71 7.26
CA THR A 125 10.16 -12.72 7.27
C THR A 125 9.24 -12.37 8.43
N PHE A 126 8.08 -11.80 8.12
CA PHE A 126 6.98 -11.82 9.07
C PHE A 126 6.46 -13.27 9.10
N GLU A 127 7.17 -14.14 9.83
CA GLU A 127 6.59 -15.42 10.23
C GLU A 127 5.30 -15.12 11.00
N LYS A 128 4.24 -15.88 10.68
CA LYS A 128 3.03 -15.93 11.49
C LYS A 128 3.47 -16.10 12.94
N LEU A 129 3.35 -15.04 13.73
CA LEU A 129 3.56 -15.09 15.16
C LEU A 129 2.51 -16.04 15.72
N GLY A 130 2.89 -17.31 15.84
CA GLY A 130 2.14 -18.33 16.56
C GLY A 130 2.14 -17.96 18.03
N TRP A 131 1.01 -17.46 18.51
CA TRP A 131 0.72 -17.38 19.93
C TRP A 131 -0.43 -18.34 20.19
N SER A 132 -0.09 -19.50 20.72
CA SER A 132 -1.02 -20.48 21.27
C SER A 132 -1.64 -19.94 22.55
N SER A 133 -2.98 -20.01 22.59
CA SER A 133 -3.89 -20.09 23.76
C SER A 133 -3.72 -19.07 24.89
#